data_AF-A0A4P5STC8-F1
#
_entry.id   AF-A0A4P5STC8-F1
#
_cell.length_a   1.000
_cell.length_b   1.000
_cell.length_c   1.000
_cell.angle_alpha   90.00
_cell.angle_beta   90.00
_cell.angle_gamma   90.00
#
_symmetry.space_group_name_H-M   'P 1'
#
loop_
_entity.id
_entity.type
_entity.pdbx_description
1 polymer ?
#
loop_
_entity_poly.entity_id
_entity_poly.type
_entity_poly.pdbx_seq_one_letter_code
_entity_poly.pdbx_strand_id
1 'polypeptide(L)'
;MITELNNKQQSKADKELAAYRLRQARIDAGYPTANHASVSFGWSIKTYLQHEEAKRPFNAETALKYSKAFKVSSVWLLGGNADV
;
A
#
# COMPACT_ATOMS: atom_id res chain seq x y z
N MET A 1 -28.25 11.46 -7.08
CA MET A 1 -27.90 10.56 -5.96
C MET A 1 -27.10 9.31 -6.36
N ILE A 2 -26.77 9.07 -7.64
CA ILE A 2 -25.98 7.89 -8.07
C ILE A 2 -24.47 8.20 -8.18
N THR A 3 -24.10 9.42 -8.57
CA THR A 3 -22.69 9.83 -8.81
C THR A 3 -21.80 9.80 -7.56
N GLU A 4 -22.32 10.19 -6.38
CA GLU A 4 -21.51 10.20 -5.15
C GLU A 4 -21.26 8.81 -4.55
N LEU A 5 -22.14 7.85 -4.81
CA LEU A 5 -21.99 6.47 -4.32
C LEU A 5 -20.90 5.73 -5.09
N ASN A 6 -20.85 5.90 -6.42
CA ASN A 6 -19.79 5.31 -7.26
C ASN A 6 -18.39 5.80 -6.88
N ASN A 7 -18.23 7.11 -6.63
CA ASN A 7 -16.92 7.67 -6.29
C ASN A 7 -16.39 7.17 -4.94
N LYS A 8 -17.26 6.98 -3.94
CA LYS A 8 -16.87 6.43 -2.63
C LYS A 8 -16.49 4.95 -2.70
N GLN A 9 -17.20 4.17 -3.51
CA GLN A 9 -16.89 2.75 -3.71
C GLN A 9 -15.57 2.55 -4.46
N GLN A 10 -15.31 3.37 -5.50
CA GLN A 10 -14.05 3.34 -6.24
C GLN A 10 -12.86 3.64 -5.33
N SER A 11 -12.91 4.75 -4.58
CA SER A 11 -11.83 5.14 -3.67
C SER A 11 -11.54 4.09 -2.58
N LYS A 12 -12.58 3.37 -2.12
CA LYS A 12 -12.42 2.26 -1.18
C LYS A 12 -11.68 1.09 -1.83
N ALA A 13 -12.09 0.68 -3.03
CA ALA A 13 -11.46 -0.42 -3.76
C ALA A 13 -9.99 -0.12 -4.08
N ASP A 14 -9.67 1.11 -4.51
CA ASP A 14 -8.30 1.52 -4.83
C ASP A 14 -7.38 1.41 -3.60
N LYS A 15 -7.87 1.87 -2.44
CA LYS A 15 -7.14 1.76 -1.17
C LYS A 15 -6.93 0.30 -0.74
N GLU A 16 -7.94 -0.54 -0.89
CA GLU A 16 -7.85 -1.98 -0.57
C GLU A 16 -6.88 -2.69 -1.49
N LEU A 17 -6.85 -2.34 -2.78
CA LEU A 17 -5.90 -2.88 -3.74
C LEU A 17 -4.45 -2.46 -3.42
N ALA A 18 -4.23 -1.18 -3.08
CA ALA A 18 -2.92 -0.69 -2.66
C ALA A 18 -2.42 -1.41 -1.39
N ALA A 19 -3.31 -1.63 -0.42
CA ALA A 19 -3.00 -2.37 0.80
C ALA A 19 -2.65 -3.84 0.52
N TYR A 20 -3.41 -4.50 -0.35
CA TYR A 20 -3.14 -5.87 -0.79
C TYR A 20 -1.76 -5.99 -1.47
N ARG A 21 -1.46 -5.08 -2.43
CA ARG A 21 -0.17 -5.05 -3.13
C ARG A 21 0.99 -4.78 -2.19
N LEU A 22 0.83 -3.91 -1.20
CA LEU A 22 1.83 -3.66 -0.18
C LEU A 22 2.14 -4.93 0.63
N ARG A 23 1.11 -5.65 1.07
CA ARG A 23 1.27 -6.92 1.80
C ARG A 23 1.94 -7.99 0.95
N GLN A 24 1.56 -8.09 -0.32
CA GLN A 24 2.16 -9.03 -1.28
C GLN A 24 3.66 -8.73 -1.45
N ALA A 25 4.01 -7.47 -1.75
CA ALA A 25 5.41 -7.04 -1.91
C ALA A 25 6.25 -7.33 -0.66
N ARG A 26 5.69 -7.13 0.54
CA ARG A 26 6.38 -7.45 1.79
C ARG A 26 6.71 -8.94 1.89
N ILE A 27 5.74 -9.81 1.60
CA ILE A 27 5.91 -11.27 1.68
C ILE A 27 6.95 -11.73 0.65
N ASP A 28 6.84 -11.25 -0.60
CA ASP A 28 7.76 -11.60 -1.68
C ASP A 28 9.19 -11.12 -1.42
N ALA A 29 9.34 -10.00 -0.71
CA ALA A 29 10.64 -9.49 -0.24
C ALA A 29 11.21 -10.26 0.97
N GLY A 30 10.55 -11.31 1.44
CA GLY A 30 11.04 -12.18 2.52
C GLY A 30 10.69 -11.72 3.94
N TYR A 31 9.74 -10.78 4.10
CA TYR A 31 9.30 -10.32 5.41
C TYR A 31 7.96 -10.96 5.77
N PRO A 32 7.91 -12.08 6.54
CA PRO A 32 6.67 -12.82 6.79
C PRO A 32 5.62 -12.02 7.57
N THR A 33 6.05 -11.06 8.41
CA THR A 33 5.15 -10.25 9.24
C THR A 33 5.39 -8.76 9.03
N ALA A 34 4.35 -7.95 9.28
CA ALA A 34 4.44 -6.50 9.30
C ALA A 34 5.45 -6.00 10.34
N ASN A 35 5.56 -6.69 11.48
CA ASN A 35 6.55 -6.39 12.51
C ASN A 35 7.97 -6.61 11.99
N HIS A 36 8.22 -7.72 11.27
CA HIS A 36 9.54 -8.00 10.70
C HIS A 36 9.98 -6.88 9.76
N ALA A 37 9.14 -6.48 8.81
CA ALA A 37 9.44 -5.36 7.91
C ALA A 37 9.63 -4.04 8.68
N SER A 38 8.77 -3.76 9.66
CA SER A 38 8.85 -2.52 10.44
C SER A 38 10.16 -2.40 11.21
N VAL A 39 10.62 -3.48 11.83
CA VAL A 39 11.92 -3.52 12.53
C VAL A 39 13.08 -3.40 11.54
N SER A 40 13.04 -4.12 10.42
CA SER A 40 14.12 -4.10 9.42
C SER A 40 14.32 -2.74 8.76
N PHE A 41 13.26 -1.96 8.55
CA PHE A 41 13.33 -0.65 7.88
C PHE A 41 13.14 0.55 8.83
N GLY A 42 13.03 0.31 10.14
CA GLY A 42 12.86 1.37 11.14
C GLY A 42 11.54 2.14 11.01
N TRP A 43 10.45 1.46 10.64
CA TRP A 43 9.13 2.07 10.49
C TRP A 43 8.27 1.89 11.74
N SER A 44 7.33 2.82 11.94
CA SER A 44 6.27 2.63 12.93
C SER A 44 5.37 1.48 12.52
N ILE A 45 5.39 0.38 13.29
CA ILE A 45 4.53 -0.79 13.07
C ILE A 45 3.06 -0.41 12.98
N LYS A 46 2.58 0.47 13.86
CA LYS A 46 1.19 0.92 13.86
C LYS A 46 0.81 1.59 12.55
N THR A 47 1.69 2.44 12.02
CA THR A 47 1.44 3.17 10.78
C THR A 47 1.51 2.23 9.58
N TYR A 48 2.54 1.40 9.52
CA TYR A 48 2.73 0.42 8.46
C TYR A 48 1.55 -0.57 8.39
N LEU A 49 1.12 -1.09 9.54
CA LEU A 49 -0.01 -2.01 9.62
C LEU A 49 -1.33 -1.36 9.17
N GLN A 50 -1.57 -0.10 9.51
CA GLN A 50 -2.76 0.63 9.03
C GLN A 50 -2.80 0.77 7.50
N HIS A 51 -1.64 0.83 6.84
CA HIS A 51 -1.54 0.82 5.38
C HIS A 51 -1.79 -0.58 4.81
N GLU A 52 -1.22 -1.65 5.39
CA GLU A 52 -1.47 -3.03 4.96
C GLU A 52 -2.90 -3.51 5.18
N GLU A 53 -3.61 -2.95 6.17
CA GLU A 53 -5.00 -3.29 6.49
C GLU A 53 -6.02 -2.39 5.78
N ALA A 54 -5.57 -1.50 4.86
CA ALA A 54 -6.41 -0.50 4.22
C ALA A 54 -7.18 0.42 5.21
N LYS A 55 -6.75 0.50 6.47
CA LYS A 55 -7.34 1.42 7.47
C LYS A 55 -7.05 2.86 7.11
N ARG A 56 -5.87 3.12 6.55
CA ARG A 56 -5.48 4.43 6.02
C ARG A 56 -4.89 4.29 4.62
N PRO A 57 -5.27 5.17 3.66
CA PRO A 57 -4.54 5.28 2.42
C PRO A 57 -3.15 5.88 2.69
N PHE A 58 -2.22 5.65 1.78
CA PHE A 58 -0.89 6.25 1.82
C PHE A 58 -0.63 7.00 0.50
N ASN A 59 0.24 8.01 0.55
CA ASN A 59 0.54 8.88 -0.58
C ASN A 59 1.71 8.36 -1.44
N ALA A 60 2.00 9.06 -2.54
CA ALA A 60 3.12 8.76 -3.46
C ALA A 60 4.49 8.68 -2.77
N GLU A 61 4.75 9.56 -1.81
CA GLU A 61 6.01 9.54 -1.06
C GLU A 61 6.15 8.26 -0.22
N THR A 62 5.09 7.87 0.47
CA THR A 62 5.05 6.63 1.25
C THR A 62 5.13 5.40 0.35
N ALA A 63 4.47 5.44 -0.81
CA ALA A 63 4.56 4.39 -1.81
C ALA A 63 5.99 4.23 -2.31
N LEU A 64 6.68 5.34 -2.61
CA LEU A 64 8.08 5.31 -3.02
C LEU A 64 8.97 4.70 -1.93
N LYS A 65 8.76 5.06 -0.68
CA LYS A 65 9.46 4.48 0.47
C LYS A 65 9.29 2.96 0.55
N TYR A 66 8.07 2.45 0.47
CA TYR A 66 7.81 1.00 0.51
C TYR A 66 8.32 0.28 -0.73
N SER A 67 8.17 0.89 -1.90
CA SER A 67 8.62 0.32 -3.17
C SER A 67 10.14 0.10 -3.21
N LYS A 68 10.92 1.04 -2.67
CA LYS A 68 12.38 0.89 -2.54
C LYS A 68 12.79 -0.23 -1.58
N ALA A 69 12.07 -0.36 -0.48
CA ALA A 69 12.32 -1.40 0.52
C ALA A 69 12.03 -2.81 -0.02
N PHE A 70 10.94 -2.96 -0.78
CA PHE A 70 10.49 -4.25 -1.32
C PHE A 70 10.89 -4.49 -2.78
N LYS A 71 11.62 -3.56 -3.39
CA LYS A 71 12.10 -3.63 -4.78
C LYS A 71 10.96 -3.85 -5.81
N VAL A 72 9.85 -3.14 -5.62
CA VAL A 72 8.71 -3.13 -6.55
C VAL A 72 8.51 -1.73 -7.15
N SER A 73 7.61 -1.58 -8.11
CA SER A 73 7.22 -0.27 -8.65
C SER A 73 6.30 0.48 -7.69
N SER A 74 6.57 1.75 -7.42
CA SER A 74 5.68 2.62 -6.62
C SER A 74 4.33 2.86 -7.31
N VAL A 75 4.33 2.92 -8.64
CA VAL A 75 3.11 3.08 -9.46
C VAL A 75 2.24 1.83 -9.35
N TRP A 76 2.86 0.65 -9.47
CA TRP A 76 2.18 -0.62 -9.23
C TRP A 76 1.62 -0.68 -7.81
N LEU A 77 2.38 -0.26 -6.81
CA LEU A 77 1.97 -0.33 -5.41
C LEU A 77 0.78 0.60 -5.09
N LEU A 78 0.68 1.77 -5.71
CA LEU A 78 -0.44 2.71 -5.53
C LEU A 78 -1.67 2.42 -6.37
N GLY A 79 -1.55 1.63 -7.43
CA GLY A 79 -2.66 1.44 -8.37
C GLY A 79 -2.80 2.57 -9.38
N GLY A 80 -1.74 3.35 -9.63
CA GLY A 80 -1.72 4.24 -10.78
C GLY A 80 -1.79 3.38 -12.04
N ASN A 81 -2.80 3.61 -12.88
CA ASN A 81 -2.70 3.24 -14.28
C ASN A 81 -1.40 3.88 -14.77
N ALA A 82 -0.40 3.06 -15.08
CA ALA A 82 0.73 3.54 -15.84
C ALA A 82 0.16 3.77 -17.24
N ASP A 83 -0.37 4.98 -17.47
CA ASP A 83 -0.60 5.46 -18.83
C ASP A 83 0.80 5.58 -19.46
N VAL A 84 1.20 4.53 -20.18
CA VAL A 84 2.33 4.49 -21.11
C VAL A 84 1.80 4.47 -22.53
#